data_AF-A0AAJ0CCC9-F1
#
_entry.id   AF-A0AAJ0CCC9-F1
#
_cell.length_a   1.000
_cell.length_b   1.000
_cell.length_c   1.000
_cell.angle_alpha   90.00
_cell.angle_beta   90.00
_cell.angle_gamma   90.00
#
_symmetry.space_group_name_H-M   'P 1'
#
loop_
_entity.id
_entity.type
_entity.pdbx_description
1 polymer ?
#
loop_
_entity_poly.entity_id
_entity_poly.type
_entity_poly.pdbx_seq_one_letter_code
_entity_poly.pdbx_strand_id
1 'polypeptide(L)'
;MATCADGFRPNPDDTISYYYRTLHYSQEAMQYKTYKTSLELLASSVIISSYEMLDGSSTDWEKHLKGVFWIQRSQIIHGDSSGLRQAVWWAWICQDTWAALRERRKPFTFWKPVRHLTELSPFELAARAIRYFAHVVAYCATTREDHTSNSTPASRSSEARCLLKQINDWKSQLTVEFNPLPLSTSPVGNQGMFVPIWIRPPALGKHDVT
;
A
#
# COMPACT_ATOMS: atom_id res chain seq x y z
N MET A 1 34.21 -15.03 28.73
CA MET A 1 33.33 -13.84 28.78
C MET A 1 33.42 -13.13 27.43
N ALA A 2 32.52 -13.46 26.51
CA ALA A 2 32.40 -12.78 25.23
C ALA A 2 31.00 -12.16 25.18
N THR A 3 31.00 -10.85 25.08
CA THR A 3 29.86 -9.93 25.04
C THR A 3 28.88 -10.32 23.96
N CYS A 4 27.64 -10.60 24.37
CA CYS A 4 26.50 -10.79 23.49
C CYS A 4 26.34 -9.57 22.58
N ALA A 5 26.19 -9.82 21.28
CA ALA A 5 25.76 -8.80 20.34
C ALA A 5 24.35 -8.36 20.74
N ASP A 6 24.26 -7.15 21.29
CA ASP A 6 23.02 -6.42 21.46
C ASP A 6 22.31 -6.38 20.11
N GLY A 7 21.16 -7.07 20.04
CA GLY A 7 20.27 -6.98 18.90
C GLY A 7 19.80 -5.54 18.80
N PHE A 8 20.23 -4.83 17.77
CA PHE A 8 19.84 -3.44 17.50
C PHE A 8 18.33 -3.37 17.26
N ARG A 9 17.56 -3.23 18.33
CA ARG A 9 16.25 -2.62 18.28
C ARG A 9 16.50 -1.12 18.37
N PRO A 10 16.24 -0.36 17.30
CA PRO A 10 16.38 1.09 17.38
C PRO A 10 15.56 1.58 18.57
N ASN A 11 16.16 2.40 19.43
CA ASN A 11 15.39 3.09 20.45
C ASN A 11 14.33 3.95 19.71
N PRO A 12 13.09 4.08 20.21
CA PRO A 12 12.16 5.10 19.75
C PRO A 12 12.82 6.47 19.49
N ASP A 13 13.75 6.88 20.36
CA ASP A 13 14.53 8.11 20.21
C ASP A 13 15.41 8.12 18.94
N ASP A 14 15.98 6.96 18.56
CA ASP A 14 16.78 6.81 17.32
C ASP A 14 15.90 6.96 16.08
N THR A 15 14.67 6.47 16.14
CA THR A 15 13.72 6.54 15.01
C THR A 15 13.32 7.98 14.73
N ILE A 16 13.03 8.75 15.79
CA ILE A 16 12.73 10.18 15.71
C ILE A 16 13.94 10.95 15.16
N SER A 17 15.16 10.62 15.62
CA SER A 17 16.40 11.21 15.11
C SER A 17 16.59 10.96 13.61
N TYR A 18 16.38 9.73 13.14
CA TYR A 18 16.46 9.41 11.71
C TYR A 18 15.40 10.11 10.88
N TYR A 19 14.18 10.25 11.40
CA TYR A 19 13.11 11.01 10.75
C TYR A 19 13.50 12.48 10.53
N TYR A 20 13.89 13.20 11.59
CA TYR A 20 14.30 14.60 11.46
C TYR A 20 15.52 14.78 10.57
N ARG A 21 16.50 13.88 10.67
CA ARG A 21 17.68 13.90 9.79
C ARG A 21 17.32 13.70 8.32
N THR A 22 16.36 12.82 8.03
CA THR A 22 15.90 12.56 6.66
C THR A 22 15.16 13.77 6.09
N LEU A 23 14.33 14.43 6.90
CA LEU A 23 13.67 15.69 6.52
C LEU A 23 14.70 16.78 6.21
N HIS A 24 15.72 16.95 7.06
CA HIS A 24 16.80 17.91 6.84
C HIS A 24 17.51 17.67 5.49
N TYR A 25 17.98 16.45 5.24
CA TYR A 25 18.64 16.13 3.97
C TYR A 25 17.72 16.30 2.76
N SER A 26 16.44 15.97 2.89
CA SER A 26 15.47 16.18 1.82
C SER A 26 15.30 17.67 1.51
N GLN A 27 15.24 18.52 2.53
CA GLN A 27 15.13 19.98 2.38
C GLN A 27 16.38 20.59 1.73
N GLU A 28 17.57 20.16 2.13
CA GLU A 28 18.82 20.59 1.48
C GLU A 28 18.88 20.15 0.01
N ALA A 29 18.53 18.90 -0.28
CA ALA A 29 18.52 18.37 -1.64
C ALA A 29 17.49 19.09 -2.54
N MET A 30 16.38 19.60 -1.98
CA MET A 30 15.38 20.36 -2.74
C MET A 30 15.92 21.69 -3.31
N GLN A 31 17.11 22.16 -2.92
CA GLN A 31 17.75 23.29 -3.59
C GLN A 31 18.10 22.95 -5.05
N TYR A 32 18.36 21.68 -5.36
CA TYR A 32 18.68 21.23 -6.71
C TYR A 32 17.41 20.98 -7.53
N LYS A 33 17.28 21.66 -8.67
CA LYS A 33 16.12 21.51 -9.58
C LYS A 33 15.91 20.06 -10.04
N THR A 34 16.99 19.34 -10.29
CA THR A 34 16.96 17.92 -10.71
C THR A 34 16.36 17.01 -9.64
N TYR A 35 16.55 17.35 -8.36
CA TYR A 35 16.02 16.56 -7.25
C TYR A 35 14.49 16.73 -7.09
N LYS A 36 13.93 17.90 -7.42
CA LYS A 36 12.50 18.23 -7.25
C LYS A 36 11.54 17.32 -8.03
N THR A 37 12.04 16.60 -9.01
CA THR A 37 11.29 15.62 -9.82
C THR A 37 11.94 14.24 -9.82
N SER A 38 12.86 13.99 -8.90
CA SER A 38 13.61 12.73 -8.83
C SER A 38 12.77 11.59 -8.26
N LEU A 39 13.16 10.34 -8.56
CA LEU A 39 12.51 9.17 -7.98
C LEU A 39 12.93 8.96 -6.52
N GLU A 40 14.12 9.43 -6.16
CA GLU A 40 14.66 9.50 -4.81
C GLU A 40 13.75 10.35 -3.93
N LEU A 41 13.39 11.56 -4.38
CA LEU A 41 12.44 12.41 -3.66
C LEU A 41 11.09 11.72 -3.47
N LEU A 42 10.56 11.07 -4.52
CA LEU A 42 9.28 10.38 -4.43
C LEU A 42 9.33 9.20 -3.44
N ALA A 43 10.38 8.36 -3.53
CA ALA A 43 10.57 7.23 -2.63
C ALA A 43 10.75 7.67 -1.18
N SER A 44 11.63 8.65 -0.92
CA SER A 44 11.82 9.22 0.40
C SER A 44 10.54 9.84 0.95
N SER A 45 9.79 10.59 0.14
CA SER A 45 8.51 11.18 0.57
C SER A 45 7.47 10.12 0.97
N VAL A 46 7.38 9.02 0.22
CA VAL A 46 6.47 7.90 0.53
C VAL A 46 6.89 7.14 1.80
N ILE A 47 8.20 7.03 2.07
CA ILE A 47 8.71 6.40 3.30
C ILE A 47 8.43 7.31 4.50
N ILE A 48 8.72 8.60 4.38
CA ILE A 48 8.45 9.61 5.42
C ILE A 48 6.95 9.63 5.74
N SER A 49 6.08 9.69 4.73
CA SER A 49 4.64 9.68 4.95
C SER A 49 4.14 8.39 5.57
N SER A 50 4.72 7.23 5.21
CA SER A 50 4.41 5.96 5.89
C SER A 50 4.71 6.04 7.38
N TYR A 51 5.88 6.58 7.73
CA TYR A 51 6.29 6.75 9.13
C TYR A 51 5.32 7.68 9.87
N GLU A 52 5.03 8.85 9.31
CA GLU A 52 4.12 9.84 9.92
C GLU A 52 2.69 9.29 10.09
N MET A 53 2.21 8.49 9.13
CA MET A 53 0.90 7.84 9.22
C MET A 53 0.85 6.77 10.33
N LEU A 54 1.96 6.09 10.61
CA LEU A 54 2.08 5.08 11.66
C LEU A 54 2.28 5.72 13.04
N ASP A 55 3.09 6.77 13.12
CA ASP A 55 3.37 7.51 14.34
C ASP A 55 2.12 8.28 14.82
N GLY A 56 1.33 8.83 13.89
CA GLY A 56 0.01 9.40 14.18
C GLY A 56 0.04 10.70 14.99
N SER A 57 1.23 11.25 15.27
CA SER A 57 1.42 12.49 16.02
C SER A 57 1.11 13.75 15.21
N SER A 58 1.08 13.64 13.86
CA SER A 58 0.84 14.77 12.95
C SER A 58 -0.05 14.40 11.76
N THR A 59 -0.51 15.43 11.04
CA THR A 59 -1.19 15.31 9.74
C THR A 59 -0.27 15.72 8.58
N ASP A 60 1.04 15.83 8.82
CA ASP A 60 1.99 16.28 7.78
C ASP A 60 2.07 15.31 6.60
N TRP A 61 1.77 14.03 6.82
CA TRP A 61 1.66 13.02 5.78
C TRP A 61 0.69 13.41 4.67
N GLU A 62 -0.35 14.21 4.95
CA GLU A 62 -1.27 14.71 3.92
C GLU A 62 -0.58 15.61 2.90
N LYS A 63 0.36 16.45 3.37
CA LYS A 63 1.15 17.35 2.50
C LYS A 63 2.06 16.53 1.61
N HIS A 64 2.71 15.50 2.16
CA HIS A 64 3.52 14.55 1.41
C HIS A 64 2.69 13.82 0.35
N LEU A 65 1.52 13.30 0.69
CA LEU A 65 0.63 12.62 -0.26
C LEU A 65 0.21 13.51 -1.43
N LYS A 66 -0.19 14.75 -1.13
CA LYS A 66 -0.58 15.74 -2.15
C LYS A 66 0.63 16.10 -3.03
N GLY A 67 1.80 16.33 -2.44
CA GLY A 67 3.02 16.64 -3.19
C GLY A 67 3.45 15.52 -4.13
N VAL A 68 3.49 14.27 -3.62
CA VAL A 68 3.81 13.07 -4.38
C VAL A 68 2.82 12.87 -5.54
N PHE A 69 1.52 13.09 -5.30
CA PHE A 69 0.51 13.05 -6.36
C PHE A 69 0.83 14.01 -7.51
N TRP A 70 1.12 15.29 -7.23
CA TRP A 70 1.39 16.27 -8.29
C TRP A 70 2.65 15.95 -9.09
N ILE A 71 3.71 15.47 -8.44
CA ILE A 71 4.97 15.10 -9.10
C ILE A 71 4.80 13.82 -9.93
N GLN A 72 4.13 12.79 -9.40
CA GLN A 72 3.82 11.59 -10.17
C GLN A 72 2.99 11.92 -11.41
N ARG A 73 2.00 12.81 -11.26
CA ARG A 73 1.13 13.23 -12.34
C ARG A 73 1.87 13.97 -13.45
N SER A 74 2.79 14.89 -13.10
CA SER A 74 3.57 15.64 -14.09
C SER A 74 4.52 14.76 -14.89
N GLN A 75 4.87 13.59 -14.36
CA GLN A 75 5.74 12.60 -15.00
C GLN A 75 5.01 11.38 -15.55
N ILE A 76 3.68 11.36 -15.49
CA ILE A 76 2.85 10.24 -15.98
C ILE A 76 3.25 8.91 -15.31
N ILE A 77 3.57 8.95 -14.02
CA ILE A 77 3.85 7.75 -13.22
C ILE A 77 2.54 7.11 -12.79
N HIS A 78 2.37 5.82 -13.09
CA HIS A 78 1.15 5.07 -12.81
C HIS A 78 1.41 3.58 -12.52
N GLY A 79 0.36 2.82 -12.18
CA GLY A 79 0.50 1.42 -11.79
C GLY A 79 0.98 0.46 -12.89
N ASP A 80 0.91 0.85 -14.17
CA ASP A 80 1.49 0.11 -15.31
C ASP A 80 2.90 0.63 -15.70
N SER A 81 3.50 1.55 -14.93
CA SER A 81 4.91 1.93 -15.12
C SER A 81 5.83 0.75 -14.76
N SER A 82 7.14 0.91 -14.89
CA SER A 82 8.12 -0.12 -14.52
C SER A 82 9.07 0.34 -13.41
N GLY A 83 9.72 -0.63 -12.75
CA GLY A 83 10.75 -0.39 -11.75
C GLY A 83 10.28 0.51 -10.60
N LEU A 84 11.14 1.42 -10.16
CA LEU A 84 10.89 2.28 -8.99
C LEU A 84 9.67 3.20 -9.19
N ARG A 85 9.38 3.65 -10.42
CA ARG A 85 8.18 4.45 -10.73
C ARG A 85 6.91 3.70 -10.34
N GLN A 86 6.82 2.44 -10.74
CA GLN A 86 5.68 1.57 -10.44
C GLN A 86 5.56 1.31 -8.93
N ALA A 87 6.68 1.01 -8.28
CA ALA A 87 6.73 0.71 -6.85
C ALA A 87 6.28 1.91 -6.00
N VAL A 88 6.79 3.10 -6.31
CA VAL A 88 6.39 4.37 -5.68
C VAL A 88 4.89 4.59 -5.85
N TRP A 89 4.35 4.39 -7.07
CA TRP A 89 2.94 4.60 -7.33
C TRP A 89 2.03 3.67 -6.51
N TRP A 90 2.38 2.37 -6.45
CA TRP A 90 1.62 1.38 -5.67
C TRP A 90 1.71 1.64 -4.16
N ALA A 91 2.88 2.03 -3.66
CA ALA A 91 3.04 2.40 -2.26
C ALA A 91 2.23 3.66 -1.90
N TRP A 92 2.27 4.68 -2.76
CA TRP A 92 1.50 5.91 -2.60
C TRP A 92 -0.01 5.66 -2.63
N ILE A 93 -0.53 4.86 -3.58
CA ILE A 93 -1.98 4.64 -3.67
C ILE A 93 -2.51 3.82 -2.49
N CYS A 94 -1.72 2.95 -1.89
CA CYS A 94 -2.08 2.29 -0.62
C CYS A 94 -2.34 3.34 0.48
N GLN A 95 -1.42 4.28 0.66
CA GLN A 95 -1.54 5.35 1.66
C GLN A 95 -2.72 6.27 1.37
N ASP A 96 -2.86 6.74 0.12
CA ASP A 96 -3.95 7.64 -0.25
C ASP A 96 -5.31 6.95 -0.17
N THR A 97 -5.40 5.66 -0.48
CA THR A 97 -6.66 4.90 -0.32
C THR A 97 -7.07 4.79 1.15
N TRP A 98 -6.11 4.53 2.05
CA TRP A 98 -6.36 4.55 3.48
C TRP A 98 -6.83 5.92 3.96
N ALA A 99 -6.14 6.98 3.54
CA ALA A 99 -6.47 8.35 3.90
C ALA A 99 -7.87 8.74 3.40
N ALA A 100 -8.17 8.42 2.14
CA ALA A 100 -9.46 8.65 1.52
C ALA A 100 -10.61 7.94 2.25
N LEU A 101 -10.39 6.69 2.68
CA LEU A 101 -11.36 5.94 3.48
C LEU A 101 -11.61 6.63 4.82
N ARG A 102 -10.55 7.06 5.52
CA ARG A 102 -10.64 7.75 6.82
C ARG A 102 -11.34 9.10 6.71
N GLU A 103 -10.96 9.90 5.72
CA GLU A 103 -11.46 11.25 5.48
C GLU A 103 -12.80 11.30 4.73
N ARG A 104 -13.28 10.15 4.24
CA ARG A 104 -14.51 10.02 3.44
C ARG A 104 -14.48 10.84 2.15
N ARG A 105 -13.31 10.93 1.53
CA ARG A 105 -13.12 11.53 0.20
C ARG A 105 -12.80 10.46 -0.83
N LYS A 106 -12.74 10.85 -2.10
CA LYS A 106 -12.22 9.96 -3.15
C LYS A 106 -10.68 9.93 -3.08
N PRO A 107 -10.04 8.77 -3.34
CA PRO A 107 -8.62 8.73 -3.63
C PRO A 107 -8.27 9.66 -4.80
N PHE A 108 -7.08 10.26 -4.80
CA PHE A 108 -6.65 11.23 -5.81
C PHE A 108 -6.41 10.61 -7.19
N THR A 109 -6.24 9.29 -7.27
CA THR A 109 -5.99 8.61 -8.54
C THR A 109 -7.19 8.68 -9.48
N PHE A 110 -6.90 8.99 -10.75
CA PHE A 110 -7.83 8.88 -11.88
C PHE A 110 -7.30 7.91 -12.95
N TRP A 111 -6.24 7.15 -12.62
CA TRP A 111 -5.61 6.24 -13.55
C TRP A 111 -6.51 5.06 -13.92
N LYS A 112 -6.57 4.77 -15.21
CA LYS A 112 -7.28 3.63 -15.79
C LYS A 112 -6.26 2.66 -16.40
N PRO A 113 -6.25 1.40 -15.96
CA PRO A 113 -5.43 0.36 -16.56
C PRO A 113 -5.71 0.21 -18.05
N VAL A 114 -4.66 0.04 -18.84
CA VAL A 114 -4.78 -0.23 -20.28
C VAL A 114 -4.53 -1.71 -20.58
N ARG A 115 -3.63 -2.35 -19.82
CA ARG A 115 -3.31 -3.78 -19.97
C ARG A 115 -4.47 -4.68 -19.55
N HIS A 116 -4.69 -5.73 -20.32
CA HIS A 116 -5.71 -6.74 -19.99
C HIS A 116 -5.26 -7.58 -18.79
N LEU A 117 -6.23 -8.05 -17.98
CA LEU A 117 -5.94 -8.85 -16.79
C LEU A 117 -5.19 -10.16 -17.11
N THR A 118 -5.45 -10.73 -18.29
CA THR A 118 -4.80 -11.95 -18.80
C THR A 118 -3.31 -11.76 -19.12
N GLU A 119 -2.86 -10.52 -19.26
CA GLU A 119 -1.46 -10.17 -19.57
C GLU A 119 -0.64 -9.86 -18.32
N LEU A 120 -1.24 -9.95 -17.14
CA LEU A 120 -0.62 -9.58 -15.88
C LEU A 120 0.05 -10.78 -15.22
N SER A 121 1.24 -10.55 -14.67
CA SER A 121 1.87 -11.51 -13.77
C SER A 121 1.09 -11.65 -12.45
N PRO A 122 1.32 -12.72 -11.66
CA PRO A 122 0.69 -12.87 -10.35
C PRO A 122 0.90 -11.68 -9.41
N PHE A 123 2.11 -11.09 -9.41
CA PHE A 123 2.40 -9.89 -8.61
C PHE A 123 1.61 -8.67 -9.06
N GLU A 124 1.44 -8.48 -10.37
CA GLU A 124 0.64 -7.39 -10.93
C GLU A 124 -0.85 -7.60 -10.66
N LEU A 125 -1.35 -8.84 -10.73
CA LEU A 125 -2.70 -9.20 -10.32
C LEU A 125 -2.95 -8.90 -8.84
N ALA A 126 -1.98 -9.20 -7.97
CA ALA A 126 -2.07 -8.86 -6.55
C ALA A 126 -2.14 -7.34 -6.35
N ALA A 127 -1.30 -6.58 -7.07
CA ALA A 127 -1.33 -5.12 -7.01
C ALA A 127 -2.69 -4.55 -7.47
N ARG A 128 -3.34 -5.15 -8.48
CA ARG A 128 -4.70 -4.75 -8.91
C ARG A 128 -5.73 -4.77 -7.78
N ALA A 129 -5.58 -5.62 -6.77
CA ALA A 129 -6.48 -5.64 -5.61
C ALA A 129 -6.56 -4.26 -4.93
N ILE A 130 -5.43 -3.57 -4.77
CA ILE A 130 -5.36 -2.22 -4.19
C ILE A 130 -6.14 -1.23 -5.05
N ARG A 131 -6.03 -1.33 -6.38
CA ARG A 131 -6.79 -0.47 -7.28
C ARG A 131 -8.30 -0.71 -7.13
N TYR A 132 -8.74 -1.96 -7.07
CA TYR A 132 -10.17 -2.25 -6.86
C TYR A 132 -10.66 -1.73 -5.52
N PHE A 133 -9.87 -1.89 -4.47
CA PHE A 133 -10.16 -1.33 -3.16
C PHE A 133 -10.31 0.21 -3.22
N ALA A 134 -9.40 0.91 -3.90
CA ALA A 134 -9.51 2.35 -4.13
C ALA A 134 -10.81 2.76 -4.84
N HIS A 135 -11.29 1.97 -5.82
CA HIS A 135 -12.57 2.23 -6.48
C HIS A 135 -13.77 2.01 -5.57
N VAL A 136 -13.72 0.98 -4.71
CA VAL A 136 -14.74 0.76 -3.69
C VAL A 136 -14.80 1.95 -2.73
N VAL A 137 -13.64 2.45 -2.27
CA VAL A 137 -13.58 3.65 -1.41
C VAL A 137 -14.17 4.86 -2.13
N ALA A 138 -13.82 5.10 -3.40
CA ALA A 138 -14.37 6.20 -4.19
C ALA A 138 -15.90 6.11 -4.38
N TYR A 139 -16.41 4.91 -4.65
CA TYR A 139 -17.84 4.64 -4.77
C TYR A 139 -18.58 4.93 -3.46
N CYS A 140 -18.01 4.49 -2.33
CA CYS A 140 -18.55 4.72 -0.99
C CYS A 140 -18.58 6.21 -0.63
N ALA A 141 -17.50 6.95 -0.90
CA ALA A 141 -17.42 8.40 -0.67
C ALA A 141 -18.49 9.17 -1.47
N THR A 142 -18.70 8.79 -2.74
CA THR A 142 -19.72 9.40 -3.61
C THR A 142 -21.13 9.23 -3.04
N THR A 143 -21.47 8.07 -2.45
CA THR A 143 -22.78 7.85 -1.80
C THR A 143 -23.11 8.90 -0.75
N ARG A 144 -22.09 9.39 -0.06
CA ARG A 144 -22.25 10.30 1.07
C ARG A 144 -22.40 11.75 0.62
N GLU A 145 -21.69 12.14 -0.43
CA GLU A 145 -21.82 13.46 -1.07
C GLU A 145 -23.17 13.60 -1.81
N ASP A 146 -23.66 12.51 -2.41
CA ASP A 146 -24.88 12.45 -3.23
C ASP A 146 -26.20 12.69 -2.47
N HIS A 147 -26.20 12.87 -1.14
CA HIS A 147 -27.36 13.44 -0.45
C HIS A 147 -27.70 14.87 -0.94
N THR A 148 -26.79 15.50 -1.70
CA THR A 148 -26.96 16.82 -2.32
C THR A 148 -27.08 16.79 -3.85
N SER A 149 -26.92 15.62 -4.50
CA SER A 149 -26.89 15.50 -5.97
C SER A 149 -28.09 14.69 -6.50
N ASN A 150 -28.55 15.00 -7.71
CA ASN A 150 -29.69 14.35 -8.39
C ASN A 150 -29.41 12.89 -8.85
N SER A 151 -28.45 12.19 -8.25
CA SER A 151 -28.13 10.80 -8.58
C SER A 151 -29.30 9.87 -8.25
N THR A 152 -29.93 9.29 -9.27
CA THR A 152 -31.03 8.35 -9.04
C THR A 152 -30.53 7.06 -8.38
N PRO A 153 -31.32 6.44 -7.47
CA PRO A 153 -30.98 5.15 -6.85
C PRO A 153 -30.67 4.04 -7.89
N ALA A 154 -31.29 4.10 -9.07
CA ALA A 154 -31.07 3.18 -10.17
C ALA A 154 -29.66 3.31 -10.79
N SER A 155 -29.18 4.55 -10.99
CA SER A 155 -27.83 4.83 -11.49
C SER A 155 -26.74 4.36 -10.50
N ARG A 156 -26.98 4.57 -9.21
CA ARG A 156 -26.09 4.06 -8.14
C ARG A 156 -26.02 2.53 -8.15
N SER A 157 -27.17 1.87 -8.28
CA SER A 157 -27.27 0.42 -8.33
C SER A 157 -26.61 -0.18 -9.58
N SER A 158 -26.60 0.53 -10.71
CA SER A 158 -25.87 0.08 -11.91
C SER A 158 -24.36 0.24 -11.76
N GLU A 159 -23.90 1.35 -11.18
CA GLU A 159 -22.49 1.58 -10.88
C GLU A 159 -21.92 0.51 -9.93
N ALA A 160 -22.64 0.21 -8.84
CA ALA A 160 -22.25 -0.84 -7.89
C ALA A 160 -22.12 -2.22 -8.57
N ARG A 161 -23.09 -2.58 -9.42
CA ARG A 161 -23.06 -3.84 -10.18
C ARG A 161 -21.90 -3.88 -11.17
N CYS A 162 -21.58 -2.77 -11.82
CA CYS A 162 -20.42 -2.66 -12.71
C CYS A 162 -19.11 -2.89 -11.94
N LEU A 163 -18.95 -2.23 -10.79
CA LEU A 163 -17.77 -2.40 -9.95
C LEU A 163 -17.63 -3.84 -9.43
N LEU A 164 -18.72 -4.44 -8.95
CA LEU A 164 -18.73 -5.82 -8.49
C LEU A 164 -18.38 -6.79 -9.62
N LYS A 165 -18.90 -6.55 -10.83
CA LYS A 165 -18.53 -7.33 -12.02
C LYS A 165 -17.02 -7.26 -12.28
N GLN A 166 -16.43 -6.06 -12.27
CA GLN A 166 -14.99 -5.91 -12.48
C GLN A 166 -14.14 -6.64 -11.43
N ILE A 167 -14.59 -6.64 -10.17
CA ILE A 167 -13.92 -7.38 -9.08
C ILE A 167 -14.03 -8.89 -9.31
N ASN A 168 -15.19 -9.39 -9.72
CA ASN A 168 -15.37 -10.80 -10.04
C ASN A 168 -14.56 -11.23 -11.27
N ASP A 169 -14.51 -10.38 -12.29
CA ASP A 169 -13.69 -10.59 -13.49
C ASP A 169 -12.21 -10.71 -13.08
N TRP A 170 -11.70 -9.80 -12.24
CA TRP A 170 -10.35 -9.92 -11.66
C TRP A 170 -10.15 -11.19 -10.85
N LYS A 171 -11.10 -11.52 -9.95
CA LYS A 171 -11.03 -12.73 -9.12
C LYS A 171 -10.95 -14.01 -9.96
N SER A 172 -11.61 -14.04 -11.13
CA SER A 172 -11.57 -15.19 -12.04
C SER A 172 -10.21 -15.42 -12.69
N GLN A 173 -9.34 -14.41 -12.71
CA GLN A 173 -8.01 -14.47 -13.31
C GLN A 173 -6.92 -14.80 -12.27
N LEU A 174 -7.28 -15.02 -11.01
CA LEU A 174 -6.31 -15.37 -9.98
C LEU A 174 -5.68 -16.73 -10.27
N THR A 175 -4.37 -16.77 -10.20
CA THR A 175 -3.56 -17.95 -10.48
C THR A 175 -3.34 -18.80 -9.23
N VAL A 176 -2.66 -19.95 -9.37
CA VAL A 176 -2.45 -20.93 -8.29
C VAL A 176 -1.73 -20.33 -7.07
N GLU A 177 -0.93 -19.28 -7.26
CA GLU A 177 -0.19 -18.55 -6.22
C GLU A 177 -1.12 -17.87 -5.19
N PHE A 178 -2.39 -17.67 -5.53
CA PHE A 178 -3.41 -17.11 -4.62
C PHE A 178 -4.16 -18.17 -3.84
N ASN A 179 -3.94 -19.46 -4.12
CA ASN A 179 -4.54 -20.53 -3.34
C ASN A 179 -3.92 -20.55 -1.94
N PRO A 180 -4.73 -20.79 -0.89
CA PRO A 180 -4.18 -20.98 0.43
C PRO A 180 -3.15 -22.11 0.41
N LEU A 181 -2.05 -21.93 1.13
CA LEU A 181 -1.08 -23.01 1.32
C LEU A 181 -1.83 -24.23 1.89
N PRO A 182 -1.52 -25.45 1.43
CA PRO A 182 -2.13 -26.67 1.94
C PRO A 182 -1.68 -26.90 3.38
N LEU A 183 -2.31 -26.21 4.31
CA LEU A 183 -2.22 -26.50 5.73
C LEU A 183 -3.15 -27.68 5.98
N SER A 184 -2.64 -28.77 6.56
CA SER A 184 -3.48 -29.90 6.96
C SER A 184 -4.51 -29.42 7.97
N THR A 185 -5.72 -29.11 7.49
CA THR A 185 -6.94 -29.07 8.30
C THR A 185 -7.32 -30.51 8.61
N SER A 186 -6.47 -31.21 9.37
CA SER A 186 -6.88 -32.50 9.92
C SER A 186 -7.93 -32.18 10.97
N PRO A 187 -9.14 -32.76 10.87
CA PRO A 187 -10.14 -32.63 11.92
C PRO A 187 -9.51 -33.08 13.24
N VAL A 188 -9.74 -32.28 14.28
CA VAL A 188 -9.33 -32.50 15.68
C VAL A 188 -9.46 -34.00 16.01
N GLY A 189 -8.34 -34.74 15.97
CA GLY A 189 -8.35 -36.19 16.19
C GLY A 189 -7.25 -36.96 15.46
N ASN A 190 -6.85 -36.57 14.26
CA ASN A 190 -5.70 -37.18 13.58
C ASN A 190 -4.56 -36.17 13.48
N GLN A 191 -3.46 -36.43 14.19
CA GLN A 191 -2.21 -35.71 14.00
C GLN A 191 -1.84 -35.78 12.51
N GLY A 192 -1.89 -34.65 11.81
CA GLY A 192 -1.39 -34.57 10.44
C GLY A 192 0.04 -35.08 10.42
N MET A 193 0.40 -35.86 9.39
CA MET A 193 1.71 -36.48 9.20
C MET A 193 2.88 -35.50 9.34
N PHE A 194 2.62 -34.20 9.19
CA PHE A 194 3.55 -33.12 9.48
C PHE A 194 2.91 -32.14 10.48
N VAL A 195 3.59 -31.92 11.60
CA VAL A 195 3.28 -30.81 12.50
C VAL A 195 3.67 -29.51 11.79
N PRO A 196 2.77 -28.52 11.63
CA PRO A 196 3.14 -27.24 11.06
C PRO A 196 4.21 -26.59 11.94
N ILE A 197 5.43 -26.50 11.43
CA ILE A 197 6.52 -25.79 12.10
C ILE A 197 6.42 -24.33 11.69
N TRP A 198 6.09 -23.48 12.65
CA TRP A 198 6.28 -22.04 12.50
C TRP A 198 7.78 -21.76 12.47
N ILE A 199 8.34 -21.63 11.27
CA ILE A 199 9.72 -21.19 11.11
C ILE A 199 9.73 -19.71 11.44
N ARG A 200 10.18 -19.38 12.66
CA ARG A 200 10.65 -18.03 13.01
C ARG A 200 12.12 -17.96 12.60
N PRO A 201 12.48 -17.28 11.50
CA PRO A 201 13.89 -17.06 11.19
C PRO A 201 14.57 -16.38 12.39
N PRO A 202 15.83 -16.71 12.72
CA PRO A 202 16.52 -16.24 13.95
C PRO A 202 16.65 -14.72 14.11
N ALA A 203 16.16 -13.91 13.17
CA ALA A 203 15.94 -12.48 13.38
C ALA A 203 14.91 -12.18 14.51
N LEU A 204 14.15 -13.19 14.98
CA LEU A 204 13.18 -13.05 16.07
C LEU A 204 13.30 -14.21 17.09
N GLY A 205 14.35 -14.17 17.91
CA GLY A 205 14.43 -14.84 19.23
C GLY A 205 14.92 -16.30 19.23
N LYS A 206 16.00 -16.58 19.97
CA LYS A 206 16.39 -17.93 20.36
C LYS A 206 15.61 -18.34 21.62
N HIS A 207 15.15 -19.59 21.67
CA HIS A 207 14.77 -20.26 22.91
C HIS A 207 16.03 -20.91 23.48
N ASP A 208 16.46 -20.48 24.66
CA ASP A 208 17.35 -21.27 25.49
C ASP A 208 16.50 -22.33 26.21
N VAL A 209 16.75 -23.60 25.89
CA VAL A 209 16.35 -24.74 26.72
C VAL A 209 17.58 -25.12 27.54
N THR A 210 17.59 -24.69 28.80
CA THR A 210 18.12 -25.46 29.94
C THR A 210 17.28 -25.12 31.15
#